data_AF-A0A966Y3T6-F1
#
_entry.id   AF-A0A966Y3T6-F1
#
_cell.length_a   1.000
_cell.length_b   1.000
_cell.length_c   1.000
_cell.angle_alpha   90.00
_cell.angle_beta   90.00
_cell.angle_gamma   90.00
#
_symmetry.space_group_name_H-M   'P 1'
#
loop_
_entity.id
_entity.type
_entity.pdbx_description
1 polymer ?
#
loop_
_entity_poly.entity_id
_entity_poly.type
_entity_poly.pdbx_seq_one_letter_code
_entity_poly.pdbx_strand_id
1 'polypeptide(L)'
;VGDLPLALQSRLARVLQEQSFMRDGGKTRVEVDVRVLASTARSLTDMIAAGDFREELYHRLNVVSLRVPPLSERREDIPELAADLLRRVADATGLPSRTIGEDTLAALQGHDWPGNIRQLRNVIERLLILAPADGGPIRADVLPNDVSEDAPSVLRWEKGGEIMQLPLRDAREVFEREYLLAQVTRFGGNISRTATFVGMERSALHRKLKSLGLHGGAPDERAGPDSAD
;
A
#
# COMPACT_ATOMS: atom_id res chain seq x y z
N VAL A 1 -0.97 -20.76 0.47
CA VAL A 1 -1.90 -21.91 0.37
C VAL A 1 -2.66 -21.99 -0.96
N GLY A 2 -2.97 -20.87 -1.63
CA GLY A 2 -3.68 -20.88 -2.92
C GLY A 2 -2.99 -21.66 -4.05
N ASP A 3 -1.66 -21.77 -4.06
CA ASP A 3 -0.92 -22.49 -5.12
C ASP A 3 -0.78 -24.01 -4.86
N LEU A 4 -1.42 -24.54 -3.81
CA LEU A 4 -1.36 -25.97 -3.49
C LEU A 4 -2.16 -26.79 -4.51
N PRO A 5 -1.61 -27.87 -5.10
CA PRO A 5 -2.37 -28.81 -5.92
C PRO A 5 -3.54 -29.43 -5.15
N LEU A 6 -4.67 -29.68 -5.82
CA LEU A 6 -5.89 -30.24 -5.20
C LEU A 6 -5.65 -31.51 -4.37
N ALA A 7 -4.75 -32.39 -4.81
CA ALA A 7 -4.40 -33.61 -4.06
C ALA A 7 -3.75 -33.31 -2.71
N LEU A 8 -2.90 -32.27 -2.64
CA LEU A 8 -2.30 -31.84 -1.38
C LEU A 8 -3.30 -31.09 -0.51
N GLN A 9 -4.25 -30.36 -1.11
CA GLN A 9 -5.31 -29.71 -0.36
C GLN A 9 -6.16 -30.72 0.43
N SER A 10 -6.54 -31.85 -0.19
CA SER A 10 -7.27 -32.94 0.50
C SER A 10 -6.47 -33.52 1.67
N ARG A 11 -5.17 -33.76 1.45
CA ARG A 11 -4.29 -34.31 2.50
C ARG A 11 -4.18 -33.32 3.66
N LEU A 12 -3.98 -32.04 3.38
CA LEU A 12 -3.87 -31.01 4.40
C LEU A 12 -5.17 -30.88 5.21
N ALA A 13 -6.33 -30.84 4.54
CA ALA A 13 -7.63 -30.81 5.22
C ALA A 13 -7.79 -31.97 6.21
N ARG A 14 -7.40 -33.18 5.79
CA ARG A 14 -7.42 -34.37 6.65
C ARG A 14 -6.49 -34.24 7.86
N VAL A 15 -5.27 -33.74 7.67
CA VAL A 15 -4.33 -33.54 8.78
C VAL A 15 -4.85 -32.52 9.79
N LEU A 16 -5.45 -31.42 9.30
CA LEU A 16 -6.05 -30.41 10.17
C LEU A 16 -7.27 -30.94 10.95
N GLN A 17 -8.01 -31.88 10.36
CA GLN A 17 -9.18 -32.50 10.98
C GLN A 17 -8.82 -33.61 11.97
N GLU A 18 -7.93 -34.51 11.59
CA GLU A 18 -7.57 -35.69 12.38
C GLU A 18 -6.40 -35.44 13.34
N GLN A 19 -5.78 -34.25 13.29
CA GLN A 19 -4.55 -33.89 14.03
C GLN A 19 -3.44 -34.94 13.92
N SER A 20 -3.43 -35.69 12.82
CA SER A 20 -2.51 -36.78 12.62
C SER A 20 -2.29 -37.03 11.14
N PHE A 21 -1.15 -37.65 10.81
CA PHE A 21 -0.81 -37.99 9.44
C PHE A 21 0.00 -39.28 9.35
N MET A 22 0.12 -39.79 8.14
CA MET A 22 0.99 -40.92 7.81
C MET A 22 2.21 -40.40 7.05
N ARG A 23 3.40 -40.86 7.42
CA ARG A 23 4.61 -40.59 6.64
C ARG A 23 4.51 -41.26 5.28
N ASP A 24 5.18 -40.71 4.28
CA ASP A 24 5.24 -41.34 2.97
C ASP A 24 5.85 -42.75 3.09
N GLY A 25 5.15 -43.76 2.56
CA GLY A 25 5.50 -45.19 2.74
C GLY A 25 5.38 -45.74 4.18
N GLY A 26 4.99 -44.93 5.16
CA GLY A 26 4.85 -45.33 6.56
C GLY A 26 3.54 -46.06 6.85
N LYS A 27 3.58 -46.97 7.83
CA LYS A 27 2.39 -47.71 8.32
C LYS A 27 1.90 -47.22 9.69
N THR A 28 2.63 -46.31 10.32
CA THR A 28 2.30 -45.75 11.63
C THR A 28 1.73 -44.34 11.51
N ARG A 29 0.64 -44.11 12.22
CA ARG A 29 0.03 -42.79 12.38
C ARG A 29 0.85 -41.96 13.35
N VAL A 30 1.06 -40.71 13.00
CA VAL A 30 1.78 -39.71 13.79
C VAL A 30 0.78 -38.65 14.22
N GLU A 31 0.53 -38.55 15.51
CA GLU A 31 -0.26 -37.46 16.13
C GLU A 31 0.57 -36.18 16.18
N VAL A 32 -0.07 -35.03 15.97
CA VAL A 32 0.56 -33.71 16.00
C VAL A 32 -0.31 -32.69 16.71
N ASP A 33 0.33 -31.91 17.58
CA ASP A 33 -0.24 -30.68 18.13
C ASP A 33 0.47 -29.49 17.50
N VAL A 34 -0.22 -28.79 16.61
CA VAL A 34 0.35 -27.69 15.81
C VAL A 34 -0.61 -26.53 15.72
N ARG A 35 -0.05 -25.31 15.80
CA ARG A 35 -0.73 -24.09 15.43
C ARG A 35 -0.45 -23.78 13.96
N VAL A 36 -1.50 -23.67 13.16
CA VAL A 36 -1.38 -23.43 11.72
C VAL A 36 -1.58 -21.97 11.40
N LEU A 37 -0.61 -21.37 10.71
CA LEU A 37 -0.70 -20.04 10.13
C LEU A 37 -0.57 -20.20 8.61
N ALA A 38 -1.53 -19.64 7.88
CA ALA A 38 -1.57 -19.71 6.42
C ALA A 38 -1.72 -18.31 5.84
N SER A 39 -1.10 -18.09 4.68
CA SER A 39 -1.25 -16.87 3.91
C SER A 39 -1.43 -17.18 2.42
N THR A 40 -2.04 -16.24 1.70
CA THR A 40 -2.20 -16.30 0.26
C THR A 40 -2.37 -14.89 -0.31
N ALA A 41 -1.94 -14.71 -1.55
CA ALA A 41 -2.16 -13.49 -2.33
C ALA A 41 -3.37 -13.60 -3.28
N ARG A 42 -4.09 -14.74 -3.27
CA ARG A 42 -5.24 -15.01 -4.13
C ARG A 42 -6.53 -15.01 -3.30
N SER A 43 -7.64 -14.67 -3.95
CA SER A 43 -8.98 -14.81 -3.38
C SER A 43 -9.37 -16.29 -3.33
N LEU A 44 -9.37 -16.89 -2.13
CA LEU A 44 -9.73 -18.31 -1.99
C LEU A 44 -11.19 -18.59 -2.32
N THR A 45 -12.09 -17.63 -2.08
CA THR A 45 -13.51 -17.73 -2.44
C THR A 45 -13.69 -17.85 -3.95
N ASP A 46 -12.95 -17.05 -4.73
CA ASP A 46 -13.01 -17.13 -6.20
C ASP A 46 -12.40 -18.44 -6.71
N MET A 47 -11.33 -18.91 -6.06
CA MET A 47 -10.72 -20.20 -6.39
C MET A 47 -11.64 -21.39 -6.06
N ILE A 48 -12.47 -21.30 -5.00
CA ILE A 48 -13.49 -22.31 -4.70
C ILE A 48 -14.53 -22.33 -5.81
N ALA A 49 -15.03 -21.17 -6.24
CA ALA A 49 -15.99 -21.06 -7.33
C ALA A 49 -15.44 -21.60 -8.66
N ALA A 50 -14.13 -21.45 -8.90
CA ALA A 50 -13.44 -22.01 -10.06
C ALA A 50 -13.12 -23.52 -9.94
N GLY A 51 -13.29 -24.13 -8.76
CA GLY A 51 -12.93 -25.54 -8.51
C GLY A 51 -11.43 -25.79 -8.27
N ASP A 52 -10.63 -24.72 -8.18
CA ASP A 52 -9.19 -24.77 -7.96
C ASP A 52 -8.81 -24.87 -6.48
N PHE A 53 -9.77 -24.62 -5.58
CA PHE A 53 -9.57 -24.73 -4.14
C PHE A 53 -10.72 -25.46 -3.44
N ARG A 54 -10.39 -26.34 -2.49
CA ARG A 54 -11.36 -27.11 -1.74
C ARG A 54 -11.98 -26.28 -0.61
N GLU A 55 -13.31 -26.21 -0.64
CA GLU A 55 -14.14 -25.55 0.38
C GLU A 55 -13.87 -26.10 1.79
N GLU A 56 -13.71 -27.42 1.96
CA GLU A 56 -13.39 -28.04 3.24
C GLU A 56 -12.08 -27.50 3.85
N LEU A 57 -11.03 -27.36 3.02
CA LEU A 57 -9.75 -26.81 3.48
C LEU A 57 -9.90 -25.32 3.85
N TYR A 58 -10.67 -24.57 3.06
CA TYR A 58 -10.91 -23.15 3.33
C TYR A 58 -11.53 -22.94 4.71
N HIS A 59 -12.58 -23.69 5.06
CA HIS A 59 -13.21 -23.55 6.38
C HIS A 59 -12.31 -23.96 7.54
N ARG A 60 -11.34 -24.87 7.33
CA ARG A 60 -10.35 -25.25 8.35
C ARG A 60 -9.27 -24.18 8.55
N LEU A 61 -8.93 -23.44 7.51
CA LEU A 61 -7.91 -22.39 7.56
C LEU A 61 -8.50 -21.03 7.97
N ASN A 62 -9.67 -20.68 7.46
CA ASN A 62 -10.30 -19.37 7.61
C ASN A 62 -11.12 -19.27 8.91
N VAL A 63 -10.50 -19.57 10.05
CA VAL A 63 -11.12 -19.42 11.39
C VAL A 63 -11.00 -17.98 11.87
N VAL A 64 -9.77 -17.44 11.84
CA VAL A 64 -9.49 -16.03 12.10
C VAL A 64 -8.71 -15.50 10.91
N SER A 65 -9.33 -14.57 10.17
CA SER A 65 -8.74 -13.99 8.96
C SER A 65 -8.15 -12.62 9.26
N LEU A 66 -6.93 -12.39 8.79
CA LEU A 66 -6.26 -11.09 8.88
C LEU A 66 -5.98 -10.58 7.46
N ARG A 67 -6.67 -9.50 7.08
CA ARG A 67 -6.39 -8.79 5.83
C ARG A 67 -5.14 -7.95 6.01
N VAL A 68 -4.10 -8.22 5.21
CA VAL A 68 -2.92 -7.35 5.13
C VAL A 68 -3.21 -6.29 4.07
N PRO A 69 -3.35 -5.00 4.43
CA PRO A 69 -3.62 -3.96 3.46
C PRO A 69 -2.41 -3.73 2.54
N PRO A 70 -2.64 -3.43 1.25
CA PRO A 70 -1.58 -2.99 0.37
C PRO A 70 -0.99 -1.66 0.85
N LEU A 71 0.23 -1.35 0.42
CA LEU A 71 0.93 -0.12 0.81
C LEU A 71 0.18 1.15 0.38
N SER A 72 -0.57 1.09 -0.74
CA SER A 72 -1.44 2.17 -1.21
C SER A 72 -2.59 2.53 -0.25
N GLU A 73 -3.01 1.60 0.61
CA GLU A 73 -4.04 1.82 1.64
C GLU A 73 -3.45 2.36 2.96
N ARG A 74 -2.11 2.46 3.08
CA ARG A 74 -1.39 2.92 4.28
C ARG A 74 -0.20 3.82 3.93
N ARG A 75 -0.44 4.81 3.08
CA ARG A 75 0.60 5.72 2.56
C ARG A 75 1.24 6.58 3.65
N GLU A 76 0.56 6.77 4.76
CA GLU A 76 1.06 7.46 5.94
C GLU A 76 2.21 6.72 6.62
N ASP A 77 2.32 5.39 6.46
CA ASP A 77 3.39 4.59 7.05
C ASP A 77 4.67 4.63 6.19
N ILE A 78 4.56 5.06 4.93
CA ILE A 78 5.68 5.05 3.96
C ILE A 78 6.91 5.81 4.48
N PRO A 79 6.83 7.00 5.09
CA PRO A 79 8.00 7.70 5.59
C PRO A 79 8.77 6.90 6.65
N GLU A 80 8.07 6.28 7.60
CA GLU A 80 8.70 5.50 8.67
C GLU A 80 9.26 4.17 8.13
N LEU A 81 8.50 3.51 7.24
CA LEU A 81 8.95 2.31 6.53
C LEU A 81 10.18 2.58 5.66
N ALA A 82 10.20 3.70 4.91
CA ALA A 82 11.30 4.08 4.06
C ALA A 82 12.57 4.36 4.86
N ALA A 83 12.45 5.06 6.00
CA ALA A 83 13.56 5.31 6.90
C ALA A 83 14.12 4.00 7.50
N ASP A 84 13.25 3.08 7.93
CA ASP A 84 13.67 1.77 8.45
C ASP A 84 14.35 0.90 7.38
N LEU A 85 13.74 0.82 6.18
CA LEU A 85 14.31 0.10 5.05
C LEU A 85 15.67 0.66 4.64
N LEU A 86 15.82 2.00 4.61
CA LEU A 86 17.09 2.64 4.26
C LEU A 86 18.19 2.26 5.24
N ARG A 87 17.92 2.28 6.54
CA ARG A 87 18.89 1.81 7.56
C ARG A 87 19.28 0.36 7.33
N ARG A 88 18.30 -0.53 7.17
CA ARG A 88 18.56 -1.96 6.96
C ARG A 88 19.38 -2.22 5.70
N VAL A 89 19.11 -1.48 4.62
CA VAL A 89 19.85 -1.62 3.36
C VAL A 89 21.26 -1.05 3.49
N ALA A 90 21.43 0.09 4.17
CA ALA A 90 22.75 0.64 4.49
C ALA A 90 23.60 -0.36 5.28
N ASP A 91 23.05 -0.93 6.35
CA ASP A 91 23.73 -1.93 7.18
C ASP A 91 24.10 -3.19 6.37
N ALA A 92 23.20 -3.66 5.50
CA ALA A 92 23.42 -4.86 4.69
C ALA A 92 24.45 -4.66 3.56
N THR A 93 24.56 -3.44 3.01
CA THR A 93 25.47 -3.11 1.90
C THR A 93 26.80 -2.51 2.34
N GLY A 94 26.91 -2.13 3.62
CA GLY A 94 28.08 -1.40 4.15
C GLY A 94 28.17 0.05 3.65
N LEU A 95 27.11 0.58 3.03
CA LEU A 95 27.04 1.97 2.60
C LEU A 95 26.64 2.87 3.79
N PRO A 96 27.10 4.13 3.85
CA PRO A 96 26.68 5.05 4.88
C PRO A 96 25.19 5.35 4.76
N SER A 97 24.47 5.29 5.87
CA SER A 97 23.06 5.71 5.91
C SER A 97 22.92 7.17 5.48
N ARG A 98 21.86 7.47 4.74
CA ARG A 98 21.55 8.80 4.19
C ARG A 98 20.22 9.30 4.72
N THR A 99 19.94 10.58 4.53
CA THR A 99 18.62 11.15 4.80
C THR A 99 17.82 11.18 3.50
N ILE A 100 16.53 10.87 3.56
CA ILE A 100 15.62 11.01 2.41
C ILE A 100 15.09 12.45 2.41
N GLY A 101 15.24 13.16 1.30
CA GLY A 101 14.69 14.51 1.13
C GLY A 101 13.16 14.52 1.18
N GLU A 102 12.58 15.64 1.60
CA GLU A 102 11.12 15.81 1.71
C GLU A 102 10.40 15.66 0.36
N ASP A 103 11.04 16.08 -0.72
CA ASP A 103 10.57 15.93 -2.10
C ASP A 103 10.48 14.45 -2.50
N THR A 104 11.53 13.69 -2.21
CA THR A 104 11.59 12.24 -2.43
C THR A 104 10.55 11.52 -1.59
N LEU A 105 10.42 11.86 -0.31
CA LEU A 105 9.39 11.27 0.57
C LEU A 105 7.98 11.56 0.04
N ALA A 106 7.71 12.79 -0.42
CA ALA A 106 6.42 13.14 -1.00
C ALA A 106 6.10 12.31 -2.25
N ALA A 107 7.09 12.10 -3.13
CA ALA A 107 6.93 11.24 -4.31
C ALA A 107 6.70 9.77 -3.93
N LEU A 108 7.46 9.24 -2.96
CA LEU A 108 7.27 7.88 -2.45
C LEU A 108 5.85 7.69 -1.86
N GLN A 109 5.30 8.69 -1.18
CA GLN A 109 3.93 8.63 -0.65
C GLN A 109 2.85 8.74 -1.74
N GLY A 110 3.14 9.43 -2.84
CA GLY A 110 2.21 9.64 -3.96
C GLY A 110 2.02 8.42 -4.86
N HIS A 111 2.98 7.49 -4.88
CA HIS A 111 2.97 6.32 -5.76
C HIS A 111 2.09 5.17 -5.24
N ASP A 112 1.53 4.35 -6.16
CA ASP A 112 0.54 3.29 -5.84
C ASP A 112 1.15 1.98 -5.33
N TRP A 113 2.43 1.75 -5.58
CA TRP A 113 3.18 0.58 -5.11
C TRP A 113 2.52 -0.78 -5.44
N PRO A 114 2.32 -1.12 -6.73
CA PRO A 114 1.79 -2.43 -7.13
C PRO A 114 2.61 -3.60 -6.55
N GLY A 115 3.93 -3.44 -6.42
CA GLY A 115 4.81 -4.43 -5.79
C GLY A 115 4.95 -4.29 -4.28
N ASN A 116 4.17 -3.42 -3.62
CA ASN A 116 4.12 -3.20 -2.18
C ASN A 116 5.52 -2.95 -1.57
N ILE A 117 5.74 -3.38 -0.32
CA ILE A 117 7.00 -3.25 0.42
C ILE A 117 8.20 -3.79 -0.38
N ARG A 118 8.02 -4.81 -1.23
CA ARG A 118 9.12 -5.36 -2.04
C ARG A 118 9.61 -4.34 -3.07
N GLN A 119 8.69 -3.69 -3.78
CA GLN A 119 9.04 -2.64 -4.72
C GLN A 119 9.62 -1.43 -3.99
N LEU A 120 9.03 -1.01 -2.86
CA LEU A 120 9.58 0.08 -2.04
C LEU A 120 11.02 -0.21 -1.61
N ARG A 121 11.31 -1.42 -1.09
CA ARG A 121 12.67 -1.82 -0.72
C ARG A 121 13.64 -1.71 -1.90
N ASN A 122 13.27 -2.19 -3.07
CA ASN A 122 14.13 -2.13 -4.27
C ASN A 122 14.41 -0.69 -4.69
N VAL A 123 13.41 0.19 -4.61
CA VAL A 123 13.58 1.62 -4.89
C VAL A 123 14.51 2.26 -3.86
N ILE A 124 14.31 2.00 -2.57
CA ILE A 124 15.19 2.50 -1.49
C ILE A 124 16.64 2.04 -1.66
N GLU A 125 16.84 0.77 -2.04
CA GLU A 125 18.17 0.22 -2.31
C GLU A 125 18.86 0.93 -3.48
N ARG A 126 18.12 1.14 -4.59
CA ARG A 126 18.63 1.91 -5.72
C ARG A 126 18.94 3.36 -5.33
N LEU A 127 18.09 4.00 -4.53
CA LEU A 127 18.29 5.38 -4.07
C LEU A 127 19.54 5.52 -3.21
N LEU A 128 19.85 4.53 -2.36
CA LEU A 128 21.06 4.54 -1.56
C LEU A 128 22.32 4.41 -2.42
N ILE A 129 22.29 3.55 -3.44
CA ILE A 129 23.42 3.34 -4.38
C ILE A 129 23.68 4.61 -5.21
N LEU A 130 22.62 5.28 -5.64
CA LEU A 130 22.69 6.52 -6.45
C LEU A 130 22.79 7.78 -5.59
N ALA A 131 22.89 7.66 -4.27
CA ALA A 131 22.92 8.80 -3.38
C ALA A 131 24.13 9.69 -3.68
N PRO A 132 23.98 11.02 -3.58
CA PRO A 132 25.08 11.96 -3.77
C PRO A 132 26.31 11.63 -2.91
N ALA A 133 27.50 11.76 -3.51
CA ALA A 133 28.77 11.48 -2.84
C ALA A 133 29.07 12.45 -1.70
N ASP A 134 28.54 13.68 -1.78
CA ASP A 134 28.67 14.74 -0.77
C ASP A 134 27.91 14.45 0.54
N GLY A 135 27.06 13.42 0.54
CA GLY A 135 26.26 13.03 1.70
C GLY A 135 25.06 13.90 2.00
N GLY A 136 24.64 14.71 1.01
CA GLY A 136 23.36 15.39 1.05
C GLY A 136 22.15 14.43 1.09
N PRO A 137 20.95 14.98 1.32
CA PRO A 137 19.73 14.18 1.29
C PRO A 137 19.47 13.63 -0.13
N ILE A 138 18.89 12.43 -0.19
CA ILE A 138 18.43 11.81 -1.45
C ILE A 138 17.28 12.64 -2.00
N ARG A 139 17.46 13.21 -3.19
CA ARG A 139 16.49 14.09 -3.85
C ARG A 139 15.64 13.34 -4.88
N ALA A 140 14.54 13.95 -5.31
CA ALA A 140 13.58 13.29 -6.19
C ALA A 140 14.12 13.05 -7.61
N ASP A 141 15.24 13.66 -7.99
CA ASP A 141 15.90 13.52 -9.30
C ASP A 141 16.51 12.14 -9.55
N VAL A 142 16.86 11.41 -8.49
CA VAL A 142 17.38 10.03 -8.58
C VAL A 142 16.30 8.97 -8.50
N LEU A 143 15.02 9.36 -8.37
CA LEU A 143 13.91 8.41 -8.37
C LEU A 143 13.77 7.71 -9.73
N PRO A 144 13.46 6.41 -9.74
CA PRO A 144 13.08 5.70 -10.95
C PRO A 144 11.90 6.38 -11.66
N ASN A 145 11.93 6.40 -13.00
CA ASN A 145 10.89 7.05 -13.81
C ASN A 145 9.49 6.54 -13.49
N ASP A 146 9.31 5.24 -13.22
CA ASP A 146 8.01 4.65 -12.84
C ASP A 146 7.46 5.24 -11.53
N VAL A 147 8.34 5.58 -10.58
CA VAL A 147 7.93 6.21 -9.31
C VAL A 147 7.71 7.72 -9.49
N SER A 148 8.54 8.36 -10.31
CA SER A 148 8.40 9.77 -10.67
C SER A 148 7.16 10.03 -11.53
N GLU A 149 6.70 9.03 -12.30
CA GLU A 149 5.57 9.12 -13.21
C GLU A 149 4.20 8.95 -12.56
N ASP A 150 4.12 8.49 -11.31
CA ASP A 150 2.87 8.52 -10.54
C ASP A 150 2.85 9.68 -9.53
N ALA A 151 3.96 10.43 -9.41
CA ALA A 151 3.97 11.64 -8.62
C ALA A 151 2.93 12.63 -9.18
N PRO A 152 2.10 13.26 -8.34
CA PRO A 152 1.01 14.12 -8.79
C PRO A 152 1.46 15.13 -9.83
N SER A 153 0.65 15.33 -10.88
CA SER A 153 1.05 16.07 -12.09
C SER A 153 1.52 17.51 -11.83
N VAL A 154 1.10 18.12 -10.72
CA VAL A 154 1.58 19.42 -10.23
C VAL A 154 3.07 19.46 -9.87
N LEU A 155 3.70 18.32 -9.54
CA LEU A 155 5.14 18.23 -9.29
C LEU A 155 5.94 18.03 -10.58
N ARG A 156 5.29 17.63 -11.68
CA ARG A 156 5.88 17.52 -13.01
C ARG A 156 5.57 18.78 -13.79
N TRP A 157 6.59 19.62 -13.98
CA TRP A 157 6.53 20.83 -14.80
C TRP A 157 6.08 20.61 -16.27
N GLU A 158 5.88 19.35 -16.70
CA GLU A 158 5.46 18.99 -18.07
C GLU A 158 4.04 19.46 -18.42
N LYS A 159 3.09 19.50 -17.47
CA LYS A 159 1.77 20.15 -17.70
C LYS A 159 1.80 21.68 -17.59
N GLY A 160 2.94 22.26 -17.21
CA GLY A 160 3.10 23.71 -17.10
C GLY A 160 2.80 24.44 -18.42
N GLY A 161 3.08 23.81 -19.56
CA GLY A 161 2.82 24.38 -20.89
C GLY A 161 1.34 24.64 -21.18
N GLU A 162 0.44 23.75 -20.75
CA GLU A 162 -1.01 23.91 -20.93
C GLU A 162 -1.59 24.93 -19.94
N ILE A 163 -1.11 24.93 -18.69
CA ILE A 163 -1.54 25.89 -17.65
C ILE A 163 -1.18 27.33 -18.06
N MET A 164 -0.04 27.53 -18.72
CA MET A 164 0.41 28.85 -19.20
C MET A 164 -0.45 29.43 -20.33
N GLN A 165 -1.27 28.62 -20.99
CA GLN A 165 -2.18 29.06 -22.05
C GLN A 165 -3.58 29.43 -21.52
N LEU A 166 -3.86 29.18 -20.23
CA LEU A 166 -5.13 29.46 -19.61
C LEU A 166 -5.16 30.87 -18.98
N PRO A 167 -6.33 31.53 -18.95
CA PRO A 167 -6.53 32.71 -18.12
C PRO A 167 -6.20 32.41 -16.65
N LEU A 168 -5.64 33.39 -15.93
CA LEU A 168 -5.16 33.22 -14.55
C LEU A 168 -6.18 32.57 -13.60
N ARG A 169 -7.47 32.88 -13.76
CA ARG A 169 -8.53 32.29 -12.93
C ARG A 169 -8.62 30.79 -13.12
N ASP A 170 -8.63 30.33 -14.37
CA ASP A 170 -8.82 28.93 -14.72
C ASP A 170 -7.52 28.15 -14.49
N ALA A 171 -6.36 28.78 -14.74
CA ALA A 171 -5.05 28.25 -14.38
C ALA A 171 -4.93 27.97 -12.86
N ARG A 172 -5.40 28.92 -12.03
CA ARG A 172 -5.42 28.74 -10.57
C ARG A 172 -6.35 27.61 -10.14
N GLU A 173 -7.52 27.48 -10.76
CA GLU A 173 -8.46 26.40 -10.42
C GLU A 173 -7.89 25.02 -10.76
N VAL A 174 -7.25 24.87 -11.93
CA VAL A 174 -6.57 23.63 -12.33
C VAL A 174 -5.45 23.30 -11.35
N PHE A 175 -4.60 24.28 -11.02
CA PHE A 175 -3.53 24.10 -10.04
C PHE A 175 -4.08 23.69 -8.66
N GLU A 176 -5.09 24.40 -8.14
CA GLU A 176 -5.70 24.09 -6.85
C GLU A 176 -6.32 22.68 -6.83
N ARG A 177 -6.99 22.27 -7.92
CA ARG A 177 -7.57 20.93 -8.06
C ARG A 177 -6.49 19.86 -7.99
N GLU A 178 -5.48 19.95 -8.85
CA GLU A 178 -4.39 18.97 -8.91
C GLU A 178 -3.59 18.93 -7.61
N TYR A 179 -3.29 20.10 -7.02
CA TYR A 179 -2.59 20.20 -5.74
C TYR A 179 -3.38 19.57 -4.59
N LEU A 180 -4.67 19.87 -4.45
CA LEU A 180 -5.46 19.30 -3.36
C LEU A 180 -5.67 17.80 -3.54
N LEU A 181 -5.90 17.34 -4.78
CA LEU A 181 -5.98 15.90 -5.08
C LEU A 181 -4.69 15.18 -4.71
N ALA A 182 -3.54 15.74 -5.09
CA ALA A 182 -2.22 15.24 -4.73
C ALA A 182 -2.04 15.05 -3.23
N GLN A 183 -2.37 16.08 -2.44
CA GLN A 183 -2.19 16.05 -0.99
C GLN A 183 -3.20 15.09 -0.33
N VAL A 184 -4.45 15.05 -0.80
CA VAL A 184 -5.44 14.09 -0.29
C VAL A 184 -4.97 12.65 -0.52
N THR A 185 -4.49 12.33 -1.72
CA THR A 185 -3.94 11.00 -2.04
C THR A 185 -2.71 10.68 -1.19
N ARG A 186 -1.80 11.65 -1.02
CA ARG A 186 -0.59 11.50 -0.18
C ARG A 186 -0.92 11.09 1.25
N PHE A 187 -1.99 11.64 1.82
CA PHE A 187 -2.45 11.32 3.17
C PHE A 187 -3.54 10.24 3.19
N GLY A 188 -3.64 9.40 2.16
CA GLY A 188 -4.55 8.26 2.12
C GLY A 188 -6.04 8.63 2.23
N GLY A 189 -6.43 9.82 1.77
CA GLY A 189 -7.79 10.33 1.91
C GLY A 189 -8.08 11.02 3.25
N ASN A 190 -7.11 11.10 4.16
CA ASN A 190 -7.33 11.73 5.47
C ASN A 190 -7.46 13.26 5.37
N ILE A 191 -8.71 13.74 5.32
CA ILE A 191 -9.05 15.16 5.17
C ILE A 191 -8.48 16.01 6.31
N SER A 192 -8.47 15.51 7.55
CA SER A 192 -7.96 16.26 8.70
C SER A 192 -6.46 16.50 8.60
N ARG A 193 -5.67 15.45 8.32
CA ARG A 193 -4.21 15.59 8.13
C ARG A 193 -3.88 16.45 6.92
N THR A 194 -4.63 16.27 5.83
CA THR A 194 -4.48 17.09 4.62
C THR A 194 -4.72 18.56 4.93
N ALA A 195 -5.81 18.90 5.63
CA ALA A 195 -6.16 20.27 6.01
C ALA A 195 -5.06 20.94 6.86
N THR A 196 -4.55 20.23 7.86
CA THR A 196 -3.42 20.71 8.68
C THR A 196 -2.19 21.00 7.83
N PHE A 197 -1.83 20.09 6.91
CA PHE A 197 -0.66 20.27 6.05
C PHE A 197 -0.83 21.43 5.06
N VAL A 198 -2.01 21.56 4.43
CA VAL A 198 -2.29 22.66 3.49
C VAL A 198 -2.55 24.00 4.19
N GLY A 199 -2.60 24.03 5.53
CA GLY A 199 -2.87 25.25 6.30
C GLY A 199 -4.32 25.74 6.21
N MET A 200 -5.27 24.83 6.00
CA MET A 200 -6.70 25.14 5.92
C MET A 200 -7.48 24.54 7.10
N GLU A 201 -8.59 25.18 7.46
CA GLU A 201 -9.56 24.55 8.36
C GLU A 201 -10.21 23.33 7.67
N ARG A 202 -10.47 22.24 8.40
CA ARG A 202 -11.08 21.01 7.85
C ARG A 202 -12.37 21.29 7.08
N SER A 203 -13.25 22.15 7.62
CA SER A 203 -14.53 22.49 6.97
C SER A 203 -14.35 23.30 5.67
N ALA A 204 -13.30 24.13 5.61
CA ALA A 204 -12.94 24.91 4.43
C ALA A 204 -12.35 24.02 3.33
N LEU A 205 -11.47 23.08 3.69
CA LEU A 205 -10.92 22.11 2.73
C LEU A 205 -12.04 21.24 2.14
N HIS A 206 -12.97 20.75 2.98
CA HIS A 206 -14.09 19.93 2.51
C HIS A 206 -14.98 20.68 1.51
N ARG A 207 -15.30 21.95 1.80
CA ARG A 207 -16.04 22.82 0.87
C ARG A 207 -15.28 23.05 -0.44
N LYS A 208 -13.96 23.26 -0.36
CA LYS A 208 -13.10 23.48 -1.54
C LYS A 208 -13.01 22.23 -2.43
N LEU A 209 -12.84 21.04 -1.84
CA LEU A 209 -12.84 19.77 -2.59
C LEU A 209 -14.18 19.54 -3.30
N LYS A 210 -15.29 19.89 -2.65
CA LYS A 210 -16.63 19.85 -3.25
C LYS A 210 -16.79 20.83 -4.42
N SER A 211 -16.32 22.07 -4.28
CA SER A 211 -16.40 23.06 -5.36
C SER A 211 -15.52 22.69 -6.57
N LEU A 212 -14.44 21.94 -6.35
CA LEU A 212 -13.52 21.51 -7.41
C LEU A 212 -13.93 20.20 -8.09
N GLY A 213 -15.02 19.56 -7.65
CA GLY A 213 -15.52 18.29 -8.21
C GLY A 213 -14.73 17.05 -7.80
N LEU A 214 -13.88 17.13 -6.78
CA LEU A 214 -12.99 16.06 -6.32
C LEU A 214 -13.67 15.16 -5.27
N HIS A 215 -14.86 14.63 -5.58
CA HIS A 215 -15.52 13.64 -4.73
C HIS A 215 -15.27 12.23 -5.26
N GLY A 216 -14.33 11.52 -4.63
CA GLY A 216 -14.08 10.09 -4.84
C GLY A 216 -13.96 9.37 -3.49
N GLY A 217 -15.02 8.63 -3.13
CA GLY A 217 -14.92 7.43 -2.30
C GLY A 217 -14.59 7.56 -0.81
N ALA A 218 -15.29 8.40 -0.05
CA ALA A 218 -15.46 8.10 1.37
C ALA A 218 -16.67 7.14 1.50
N PRO A 219 -16.54 5.96 2.12
CA PRO A 219 -17.71 5.18 2.51
C PRO A 219 -18.57 6.07 3.42
N ASP A 220 -19.86 6.09 3.14
CA ASP A 220 -20.88 6.78 3.91
C ASP A 220 -20.80 6.34 5.38
N GLU A 221 -20.21 7.17 6.25
CA GLU A 221 -20.42 7.10 7.69
C GLU A 221 -21.87 7.55 7.99
N ARG A 222 -22.84 6.70 7.65
CA ARG A 222 -24.22 6.80 8.11
C ARG A 222 -24.72 5.42 8.49
N ALA A 223 -24.65 5.11 9.79
CA ALA A 223 -25.69 4.42 10.56
C ALA A 223 -25.09 3.94 11.90
N GLY A 224 -25.01 4.82 12.90
CA GLY A 224 -25.11 4.35 14.27
C GLY A 224 -26.57 3.91 14.50
N PRO A 225 -26.84 2.75 15.11
CA PRO A 225 -28.20 2.33 15.36
C PRO A 225 -28.86 3.30 16.36
N ASP A 226 -29.98 3.87 15.96
CA ASP A 226 -30.99 4.42 16.86
C ASP A 226 -31.32 3.37 17.93
N SER A 227 -30.91 3.63 19.17
CA SER A 227 -31.49 3.01 20.35
C SER A 227 -32.78 3.76 20.68
N ALA A 228 -33.89 3.28 20.14
CA ALA A 228 -35.22 3.58 20.64
C ALA A 228 -35.53 2.71 21.88
N ASP A 229 -36.34 3.30 22.76
CA ASP A 229 -36.92 2.76 24.00
C ASP A 229 -37.31 1.27 24.01
#